data_AF-A0A4W3GKV2-F1
#
_entry.id   AF-A0A4W3GKV2-F1
#
_cell.length_a   1.000
_cell.length_b   1.000
_cell.length_c   1.000
_cell.angle_alpha   90.00
_cell.angle_beta   90.00
_cell.angle_gamma   90.00
#
_symmetry.space_group_name_H-M   'P 1'
#
loop_
_entity.id
_entity.type
_entity.pdbx_description
1 polymer ?
#
loop_
_entity_poly.entity_id
_entity_poly.type
_entity_poly.pdbx_seq_one_letter_code
_entity_poly.pdbx_strand_id
1 'polypeptide(L)'
;VSQTDRQKKKERKKGRKKKKERERKRKKERKKERKWKKERERAKKRGARETNLYFYQFPFLSLFRSFDPFSSDVFITDINECQSSPCGSFAGCHNIKGGFRCVCDRGFVSGPGEGSLNTITHCKDINECQSSPCGSYAGCHNTNGGFRCECDKGFVSGPGEGSFNTITHCKGKDLTVPLRQSH
;
A
#
# COMPACT_ATOMS: atom_id res chain seq x y z
N VAL A 1 -4.26 -62.85 -64.27
CA VAL A 1 -3.75 -61.84 -63.31
C VAL A 1 -3.88 -62.41 -61.91
N SER A 2 -2.76 -62.70 -61.27
CA SER A 2 -2.67 -63.37 -59.96
C SER A 2 -3.23 -62.50 -58.83
N GLN A 3 -3.75 -63.13 -57.78
CA GLN A 3 -4.34 -62.44 -56.63
C GLN A 3 -3.36 -61.42 -55.98
N THR A 4 -2.06 -61.71 -56.05
CA THR A 4 -0.94 -60.87 -55.62
C THR A 4 -0.86 -59.52 -56.35
N ASP A 5 -1.10 -59.48 -57.67
CA ASP A 5 -1.09 -58.24 -58.45
C ASP A 5 -2.25 -57.31 -58.10
N ARG A 6 -3.43 -57.89 -57.80
CA ARG A 6 -4.59 -57.14 -57.33
C ARG A 6 -4.32 -56.51 -55.96
N GLN A 7 -3.64 -57.22 -55.07
CA GLN A 7 -3.26 -56.72 -53.75
C GLN A 7 -2.23 -55.57 -53.83
N LYS A 8 -1.19 -55.72 -54.65
CA LYS A 8 -0.18 -54.67 -54.89
C LYS A 8 -0.78 -53.39 -55.49
N LYS A 9 -1.76 -53.52 -56.40
CA LYS A 9 -2.53 -52.37 -56.93
C LYS A 9 -3.38 -51.69 -55.85
N LYS A 10 -4.02 -52.45 -54.94
CA LYS A 10 -4.80 -51.89 -53.81
C LYS A 10 -3.90 -51.11 -52.85
N GLU A 11 -2.73 -51.62 -52.51
CA GLU A 11 -1.76 -50.94 -51.64
C GLU A 11 -1.21 -49.65 -52.26
N ARG A 12 -0.85 -49.66 -53.55
CA ARG A 12 -0.45 -48.45 -54.28
C ARG A 12 -1.55 -47.37 -54.26
N LYS A 13 -2.82 -47.76 -54.45
CA LYS A 13 -3.97 -46.84 -54.34
C LYS A 13 -4.14 -46.30 -52.91
N LYS A 14 -3.99 -47.14 -51.88
CA LYS A 14 -4.01 -46.72 -50.46
C LYS A 14 -2.88 -45.72 -50.16
N GLY A 15 -1.67 -45.99 -50.62
CA GLY A 15 -0.51 -45.09 -50.48
C GLY A 15 -0.73 -43.72 -51.14
N ARG A 16 -1.27 -43.70 -52.37
CA ARG A 16 -1.64 -42.45 -53.06
C ARG A 16 -2.72 -41.66 -52.31
N LYS A 17 -3.74 -42.32 -51.76
CA LYS A 17 -4.77 -41.68 -50.92
C LYS A 17 -4.17 -41.07 -49.65
N LYS A 18 -3.32 -41.81 -48.93
CA LYS A 18 -2.63 -41.33 -47.71
C LYS A 18 -1.72 -40.13 -47.99
N LYS A 19 -1.00 -40.13 -49.14
CA LYS A 19 -0.18 -38.97 -49.57
C LYS A 19 -1.04 -37.73 -49.83
N LYS A 20 -2.16 -37.86 -50.56
CA LYS A 20 -3.11 -36.77 -50.81
C LYS A 20 -3.71 -36.21 -49.51
N GLU A 21 -4.05 -37.07 -48.55
CA GLU A 21 -4.57 -36.65 -47.25
C GLU A 21 -3.54 -35.87 -46.43
N ARG A 22 -2.28 -36.36 -46.37
CA ARG A 22 -1.17 -35.64 -45.71
C ARG A 22 -0.94 -34.25 -46.32
N GLU A 23 -1.01 -34.14 -47.65
CA GLU A 23 -0.86 -32.85 -48.34
C GLU A 23 -2.02 -31.89 -48.04
N ARG A 24 -3.27 -32.41 -47.99
CA ARG A 24 -4.45 -31.62 -47.56
C ARG A 24 -4.30 -31.12 -46.12
N LYS A 25 -3.84 -31.96 -45.20
CA LYS A 25 -3.56 -31.59 -43.80
C LYS A 25 -2.50 -30.47 -43.74
N ARG A 26 -1.37 -30.63 -44.44
CA ARG A 26 -0.33 -29.58 -44.54
C ARG A 26 -0.85 -28.25 -45.10
N LYS A 27 -1.70 -28.28 -46.13
CA LYS A 27 -2.33 -27.07 -46.69
C LYS A 27 -3.29 -26.39 -45.71
N LYS A 28 -4.05 -27.17 -44.91
CA LYS A 28 -4.91 -26.62 -43.84
C LYS A 28 -4.09 -25.95 -42.74
N GLU A 29 -3.02 -26.58 -42.28
CA GLU A 29 -2.12 -26.00 -41.27
C GLU A 29 -1.47 -24.70 -41.75
N ARG A 30 -0.95 -24.65 -42.99
CA ARG A 30 -0.42 -23.41 -43.58
C ARG A 30 -1.46 -22.29 -43.65
N LYS A 31 -2.74 -22.61 -43.92
CA LYS A 31 -3.83 -21.62 -43.91
C LYS A 31 -4.13 -21.12 -42.49
N LYS A 32 -4.13 -22.00 -41.49
CA LYS A 32 -4.28 -21.60 -40.08
C LYS A 32 -3.15 -20.68 -39.63
N GLU A 33 -1.90 -21.04 -39.94
CA GLU A 33 -0.73 -20.22 -39.60
C GLU A 33 -0.80 -18.83 -40.25
N ARG A 34 -1.21 -18.74 -41.53
CA ARG A 34 -1.43 -17.46 -42.22
C ARG A 34 -2.56 -16.65 -41.58
N LYS A 35 -3.65 -17.29 -41.15
CA LYS A 35 -4.77 -16.62 -40.46
C LYS A 35 -4.31 -16.08 -39.10
N TRP A 36 -3.62 -16.90 -38.31
CA TRP A 36 -3.07 -16.53 -37.01
C TRP A 36 -2.08 -15.36 -37.12
N LYS A 37 -1.16 -15.38 -38.10
CA LYS A 37 -0.24 -14.25 -38.35
C LYS A 37 -1.01 -12.96 -38.67
N LYS A 38 -2.08 -13.01 -39.48
CA LYS A 38 -2.91 -11.84 -39.77
C LYS A 38 -3.68 -11.34 -38.54
N GLU A 39 -4.20 -12.23 -37.71
CA GLU A 39 -4.86 -11.87 -36.46
C GLU A 39 -3.87 -11.25 -35.45
N ARG A 40 -2.65 -11.78 -35.35
CA ARG A 40 -1.59 -11.22 -34.51
C ARG A 40 -1.21 -9.79 -34.93
N GLU A 41 -1.06 -9.53 -36.23
CA GLU A 41 -0.78 -8.18 -36.73
C GLU A 41 -1.99 -7.23 -36.56
N ARG A 42 -3.23 -7.73 -36.66
CA ARG A 42 -4.43 -6.95 -36.32
C ARG A 42 -4.50 -6.63 -34.82
N ALA A 43 -4.13 -7.57 -33.95
CA ALA A 43 -4.05 -7.37 -32.51
C ALA A 43 -2.96 -6.34 -32.14
N LYS A 44 -1.79 -6.39 -32.77
CA LYS A 44 -0.76 -5.35 -32.61
C LYS A 44 -1.23 -3.96 -33.04
N LYS A 45 -1.96 -3.85 -34.17
CA LYS A 45 -2.53 -2.57 -34.62
C LYS A 45 -3.65 -2.05 -33.72
N ARG A 46 -4.42 -2.94 -33.07
CA ARG A 46 -5.43 -2.59 -32.07
C ARG A 46 -4.81 -2.22 -30.71
N GLY A 47 -3.78 -2.94 -30.29
CA GLY A 47 -2.99 -2.67 -29.07
C GLY A 47 -2.04 -1.48 -29.18
N ALA A 48 -1.88 -0.88 -30.36
CA ALA A 48 -1.12 0.36 -30.55
C ALA A 48 -1.92 1.64 -30.20
N ARG A 49 -3.15 1.52 -29.70
CA ARG A 49 -3.92 2.68 -29.21
C ARG A 49 -3.99 2.82 -27.69
N GLU A 50 -3.67 1.80 -26.91
CA GLU A 50 -3.62 1.92 -25.44
C GLU A 50 -2.63 0.93 -24.86
N THR A 51 -1.37 1.31 -24.76
CA THR A 51 -0.44 0.87 -23.70
C THR A 51 0.77 1.79 -23.76
N ASN A 52 0.64 2.98 -23.18
CA ASN A 52 1.81 3.78 -22.84
C ASN A 52 1.62 4.24 -21.40
N LEU A 53 2.70 4.11 -20.62
CA LEU A 53 2.80 4.12 -19.16
C LEU A 53 2.29 2.85 -18.48
N TYR A 54 3.22 2.00 -18.08
CA TYR A 54 3.37 1.35 -16.76
C TYR A 54 4.35 0.18 -16.96
N PHE A 55 5.55 0.50 -17.44
CA PHE A 55 6.65 -0.45 -17.64
C PHE A 55 7.86 -0.11 -16.74
N TYR A 56 7.61 0.61 -15.65
CA TYR A 56 8.61 0.87 -14.63
C TYR A 56 8.08 0.37 -13.29
N GLN A 57 8.92 -0.42 -12.63
CA GLN A 57 8.73 -1.06 -11.33
C GLN A 57 7.75 -2.24 -11.30
N PHE A 58 8.25 -3.46 -11.14
CA PHE A 58 8.05 -4.28 -9.93
C PHE A 58 8.61 -5.70 -10.17
N PRO A 59 9.79 -6.04 -9.60
CA PRO A 59 10.14 -7.43 -9.36
C PRO A 59 9.30 -7.93 -8.19
N PHE A 60 8.94 -9.21 -8.18
CA PHE A 60 8.01 -9.87 -7.24
C PHE A 60 6.54 -9.48 -7.40
N LEU A 61 5.74 -10.42 -7.94
CA LEU A 61 4.45 -10.78 -7.38
C LEU A 61 4.02 -12.11 -8.01
N SER A 62 4.53 -13.20 -7.45
CA SER A 62 3.83 -14.48 -7.45
C SER A 62 2.58 -14.30 -6.59
N LEU A 63 1.43 -14.14 -7.23
CA LEU A 63 0.11 -14.72 -6.85
C LEU A 63 -1.00 -13.90 -7.52
N PHE A 64 -1.83 -14.62 -8.27
CA PHE A 64 -3.04 -14.20 -9.00
C PHE A 64 -2.89 -13.32 -10.24
N ARG A 65 -3.15 -13.94 -11.41
CA ARG A 65 -4.36 -13.56 -12.16
C ARG A 65 -4.79 -14.65 -13.13
N SER A 66 -5.91 -15.29 -12.81
CA SER A 66 -6.85 -15.78 -13.82
C SER A 66 -7.37 -14.54 -14.55
N PHE A 67 -6.79 -14.23 -15.70
CA PHE A 67 -7.19 -13.11 -16.53
C PHE A 67 -8.37 -13.57 -17.39
N ASP A 68 -9.60 -13.31 -16.94
CA ASP A 68 -10.82 -13.54 -17.75
C ASP A 68 -11.06 -12.31 -18.66
N PRO A 69 -10.86 -12.42 -19.99
CA PRO A 69 -10.90 -11.28 -20.91
C PRO A 69 -12.33 -10.85 -21.31
N PHE A 70 -13.37 -11.25 -20.57
CA PHE A 70 -14.79 -11.00 -20.89
C PHE A 70 -15.59 -10.23 -19.84
N SER A 71 -15.01 -9.86 -18.69
CA SER A 71 -15.71 -9.02 -17.71
C SER A 71 -15.38 -7.54 -17.96
N SER A 72 -16.37 -6.77 -18.42
CA SER A 72 -16.28 -5.31 -18.51
C SER A 72 -16.37 -4.60 -17.16
N ASP A 73 -16.58 -5.34 -16.07
CA ASP A 73 -16.51 -4.80 -14.71
C ASP A 73 -15.21 -5.25 -14.05
N VAL A 74 -14.19 -4.39 -14.14
CA VAL A 74 -13.06 -4.46 -13.22
C VAL A 74 -13.54 -3.85 -11.91
N PHE A 75 -13.97 -4.69 -10.97
CA PHE A 75 -14.12 -4.26 -9.58
C PHE A 75 -12.72 -3.99 -9.03
N ILE A 76 -12.26 -2.75 -9.15
CA ILE A 76 -11.07 -2.26 -8.47
C ILE A 76 -11.50 -2.02 -7.02
N THR A 77 -11.50 -3.09 -6.23
CA THR A 77 -11.58 -2.96 -4.78
C THR A 77 -10.22 -2.51 -4.28
N ASP A 78 -10.22 -1.43 -3.52
CA ASP A 78 -9.03 -0.92 -2.85
C ASP A 78 -8.46 -2.01 -1.93
N ILE A 79 -7.15 -2.22 -2.00
CA ILE A 79 -6.45 -3.13 -1.10
C ILE A 79 -6.26 -2.40 0.21
N ASN A 80 -6.56 -3.04 1.34
CA ASN A 80 -6.33 -2.43 2.65
C ASN A 80 -4.93 -2.80 3.15
N GLU A 81 -3.92 -1.97 2.85
CA GLU A 81 -2.55 -2.25 3.30
C GLU A 81 -2.37 -2.09 4.82
N CYS A 82 -3.30 -1.44 5.54
CA CYS A 82 -3.21 -1.32 7.00
C CYS A 82 -3.38 -2.64 7.75
N GLN A 83 -3.88 -3.70 7.10
CA GLN A 83 -3.98 -5.03 7.71
C GLN A 83 -2.61 -5.62 8.06
N SER A 84 -1.55 -5.22 7.36
CA SER A 84 -0.18 -5.69 7.67
C SER A 84 0.55 -4.81 8.68
N SER A 85 -0.12 -3.83 9.30
CA SER A 85 0.50 -2.84 10.21
C SER A 85 1.80 -2.24 9.64
N PRO A 86 1.74 -1.60 8.47
CA PRO A 86 2.94 -1.14 7.75
C PRO A 86 3.61 0.08 8.38
N CYS A 87 2.99 0.72 9.37
CA CYS A 87 3.47 1.94 10.02
C CYS A 87 4.38 1.65 11.21
N GLY A 88 5.28 2.59 11.47
CA GLY A 88 6.19 2.56 12.61
C GLY A 88 5.54 2.69 13.99
N SER A 89 6.38 2.62 15.04
CA SER A 89 5.92 2.83 16.41
C SER A 89 5.38 4.24 16.62
N PHE A 90 4.31 4.34 17.42
CA PHE A 90 3.59 5.59 17.71
C PHE A 90 2.99 6.26 16.44
N ALA A 91 2.60 5.44 15.46
CA ALA A 91 1.93 5.87 14.24
C ALA A 91 0.70 5.00 13.93
N GLY A 92 -0.41 5.66 13.58
CA GLY A 92 -1.62 5.03 13.07
C GLY A 92 -1.61 4.88 11.55
N CYS A 93 -2.16 3.77 11.06
CA CYS A 93 -2.36 3.52 9.62
C CYS A 93 -3.77 3.92 9.18
N HIS A 94 -3.87 4.62 8.06
CA HIS A 94 -5.12 4.96 7.39
C HIS A 94 -5.11 4.45 5.95
N ASN A 95 -6.07 3.61 5.63
CA ASN A 95 -6.26 3.11 4.29
C ASN A 95 -6.88 4.19 3.39
N ILE A 96 -6.35 4.38 2.18
CA ILE A 96 -6.81 5.39 1.21
C ILE A 96 -6.93 4.76 -0.17
N LYS A 97 -7.80 5.28 -1.03
CA LYS A 97 -7.92 4.72 -2.38
C LYS A 97 -6.58 4.81 -3.13
N GLY A 98 -6.05 3.66 -3.53
CA GLY A 98 -4.76 3.56 -4.21
C GLY A 98 -3.54 3.49 -3.28
N GLY A 99 -3.73 3.23 -1.97
CA GLY A 99 -2.66 2.90 -1.04
C GLY A 99 -2.99 3.16 0.43
N PHE A 100 -1.98 3.49 1.23
CA PHE A 100 -2.18 3.80 2.64
C PHE A 100 -1.33 4.99 3.06
N ARG A 101 -1.70 5.59 4.19
CA ARG A 101 -0.89 6.60 4.86
C ARG A 101 -0.72 6.29 6.34
N CYS A 102 0.46 6.52 6.84
CA CYS A 102 0.81 6.56 8.24
C CYS A 102 0.71 7.99 8.77
N VAL A 103 0.26 8.13 10.01
CA VAL A 103 0.16 9.40 10.71
C VAL A 103 0.64 9.17 12.14
N CYS A 104 1.55 10.02 12.63
CA CYS A 104 1.99 9.93 14.02
C CYS A 104 0.82 10.14 14.99
N ASP A 105 0.84 9.41 16.09
CA ASP A 105 -0.13 9.57 17.17
C ASP A 105 -0.03 10.98 17.78
N ARG A 106 -1.08 11.39 18.50
CA ARG A 106 -1.09 12.68 19.18
C ARG A 106 0.09 12.78 20.15
N GLY A 107 0.76 13.93 20.16
CA GLY A 107 1.99 14.14 20.95
C GLY A 107 3.26 13.65 20.26
N PHE A 108 3.20 13.15 19.02
CA PHE A 108 4.37 12.71 18.27
C PHE A 108 4.49 13.39 16.90
N VAL A 109 5.72 13.44 16.39
CA VAL A 109 6.12 14.09 15.14
C VAL A 109 7.11 13.21 14.35
N SER A 110 6.93 13.14 13.04
CA SER A 110 7.85 12.43 12.14
C SER A 110 9.19 13.17 12.03
N GLY A 111 10.30 12.43 11.99
CA GLY A 111 11.62 13.00 11.77
C GLY A 111 11.76 13.72 10.41
N PRO A 112 12.71 14.67 10.27
CA PRO A 112 12.99 15.31 8.99
C PRO A 112 13.42 14.26 7.96
N GLY A 113 12.70 14.18 6.84
CA GLY A 113 12.97 13.23 5.76
C GLY A 113 12.06 11.99 5.74
N GLU A 114 11.27 11.72 6.77
CA GLU A 114 10.21 10.69 6.77
C GLU A 114 8.90 11.18 6.11
N GLY A 115 9.02 12.08 5.13
CA GLY A 115 7.92 12.84 4.53
C GLY A 115 7.07 12.09 3.51
N SER A 116 7.35 10.82 3.21
CA SER A 116 6.39 10.01 2.46
C SER A 116 5.38 9.47 3.46
N LEU A 117 4.11 9.87 3.32
CA LEU A 117 3.03 9.47 4.23
C LEU A 117 3.02 7.95 4.49
N ASN A 118 3.51 7.14 3.56
CA ASN A 118 3.40 5.69 3.57
C ASN A 118 4.63 5.02 4.21
N THR A 119 5.65 5.79 4.65
CA THR A 119 6.93 5.26 5.15
C THR A 119 7.36 5.86 6.48
N ILE A 120 6.41 6.32 7.30
CA ILE A 120 6.73 6.74 8.67
C ILE A 120 7.16 5.50 9.44
N THR A 121 8.44 5.44 9.79
CA THR A 121 9.05 4.32 10.52
C THR A 121 9.22 4.65 12.00
N HIS A 122 9.44 5.92 12.34
CA HIS A 122 9.61 6.34 13.72
C HIS A 122 9.03 7.73 13.99
N CYS A 123 8.01 7.77 14.86
CA CYS A 123 7.49 9.01 15.40
C CYS A 123 8.23 9.37 16.70
N LYS A 124 8.72 10.61 16.78
CA LYS A 124 9.41 11.14 17.95
C LYS A 124 8.43 11.93 18.81
N ASP A 125 8.54 11.76 20.11
CA ASP A 125 7.78 12.54 21.10
C ASP A 125 8.02 14.05 20.94
N ILE A 126 6.95 14.83 20.96
CA ILE A 126 6.98 16.29 20.97
C ILE A 126 7.26 16.72 22.40
N ASN A 127 8.30 17.53 22.61
CA ASN A 127 8.55 18.08 23.93
C ASN A 127 7.75 19.37 24.14
N GLU A 128 6.52 19.27 24.66
CA GLU A 128 5.68 20.44 24.87
C GLU A 128 6.23 21.38 25.96
N CYS A 129 7.10 20.91 26.85
CA CYS A 129 7.72 21.75 27.87
C CYS A 129 8.65 22.84 27.30
N GLN A 130 9.08 22.72 26.04
CA GLN A 130 9.85 23.76 25.35
C GLN A 130 9.08 25.07 25.19
N SER A 131 7.75 25.03 25.16
CA SER A 131 6.90 26.22 25.10
C SER A 131 6.45 26.73 26.47
N SER A 132 6.98 26.17 27.57
CA SER A 132 6.57 26.50 28.95
C SER A 132 5.04 26.53 29.14
N PRO A 133 4.33 25.42 28.87
CA PRO A 133 2.86 25.38 28.82
C PRO A 133 2.20 25.42 30.20
N CYS A 134 2.97 25.24 31.28
CA CYS A 134 2.47 25.21 32.64
C CYS A 134 2.35 26.63 33.24
N GLY A 135 1.36 26.83 34.09
CA GLY A 135 1.10 28.08 34.79
C GLY A 135 2.17 28.47 35.80
N SER A 136 2.02 29.65 36.40
CA SER A 136 2.95 30.14 37.42
C SER A 136 3.00 29.20 38.63
N TYR A 137 4.22 29.00 39.17
CA TYR A 137 4.52 28.09 40.28
C TYR A 137 4.22 26.61 39.98
N ALA A 138 4.30 26.22 38.70
CA ALA A 138 4.24 24.83 38.26
C ALA A 138 5.47 24.46 37.40
N GLY A 139 6.07 23.31 37.69
CA GLY A 139 7.07 22.67 36.86
C GLY A 139 6.44 21.86 35.72
N CYS A 140 7.06 21.88 34.54
CA CYS A 140 6.68 21.04 33.41
C CYS A 140 7.55 19.78 33.33
N HIS A 141 6.92 18.63 33.17
CA HIS A 141 7.58 17.36 32.94
C HIS A 141 7.09 16.74 31.64
N ASN A 142 8.00 16.58 30.68
CA ASN A 142 7.69 15.91 29.42
C ASN A 142 7.47 14.40 29.65
N THR A 143 6.48 13.82 28.98
CA THR A 143 6.12 12.40 29.05
C THR A 143 5.96 11.84 27.63
N ASN A 144 5.97 10.52 27.44
CA ASN A 144 5.74 10.00 26.09
C ASN A 144 4.27 10.22 25.69
N GLY A 145 4.05 10.96 24.60
CA GLY A 145 2.74 11.32 24.06
C GLY A 145 2.10 12.55 24.69
N GLY A 146 2.84 13.33 25.48
CA GLY A 146 2.36 14.59 26.07
C GLY A 146 3.22 15.08 27.23
N PHE A 147 2.67 15.92 28.10
CA PHE A 147 3.41 16.48 29.23
C PHE A 147 2.52 16.56 30.46
N ARG A 148 3.12 16.62 31.65
CA ARG A 148 2.39 16.89 32.90
C ARG A 148 2.92 18.15 33.56
N CYS A 149 2.02 18.94 34.12
CA CYS A 149 2.35 20.04 35.01
C CYS A 149 2.23 19.58 36.45
N GLU A 150 3.16 20.00 37.30
CA GLU A 150 3.13 19.73 38.74
C GLU A 150 3.40 21.02 39.49
N CYS A 151 2.55 21.37 40.45
CA CYS A 151 2.78 22.55 41.29
C CYS A 151 4.05 22.37 42.14
N ASP A 152 4.81 23.46 42.28
CA ASP A 152 6.00 23.48 43.12
C ASP A 152 5.68 23.14 44.57
N LYS A 153 6.70 22.71 45.33
CA LYS A 153 6.55 22.38 46.75
C LYS A 153 5.91 23.56 47.49
N GLY A 154 4.81 23.26 48.19
CA GLY A 154 4.04 24.28 48.92
C GLY A 154 2.87 24.87 48.12
N PHE A 155 2.61 24.43 46.88
CA PHE A 155 1.46 24.86 46.09
C PHE A 155 0.56 23.67 45.65
N VAL A 156 -0.73 23.92 45.39
CA VAL A 156 -1.74 22.99 44.86
C VAL A 156 -2.51 23.61 43.71
N SER A 157 -2.96 22.78 42.77
CA SER A 157 -3.98 23.18 41.80
C SER A 157 -5.32 23.40 42.52
N GLY A 158 -6.07 24.42 42.10
CA GLY A 158 -7.39 24.71 42.67
C GLY A 158 -8.42 23.60 42.35
N PRO A 159 -9.51 23.49 43.15
CA PRO A 159 -10.60 22.56 42.83
C PRO A 159 -11.22 22.93 41.47
N GLY A 160 -11.11 22.02 40.50
CA GLY A 160 -11.60 22.21 39.13
C GLY A 160 -10.53 22.47 38.06
N GLU A 161 -9.27 22.73 38.43
CA GLU A 161 -8.13 22.89 37.50
C GLU A 161 -7.20 21.65 37.48
N GLY A 162 -7.79 20.46 37.59
CA GLY A 162 -7.07 19.21 37.77
C GLY A 162 -7.01 18.31 36.54
N SER A 163 -6.67 18.83 35.35
CA SER A 163 -6.17 17.95 34.29
C SER A 163 -4.64 17.98 34.33
N PHE A 164 -4.00 16.81 34.26
CA PHE A 164 -2.55 16.63 34.43
C PHE A 164 -1.69 17.57 33.56
N ASN A 165 -2.24 18.12 32.49
CA ASN A 165 -1.52 18.87 31.46
C ASN A 165 -1.97 20.34 31.38
N THR A 166 -2.87 20.80 32.26
CA THR A 166 -3.51 22.13 32.16
C THR A 166 -3.47 22.90 33.47
N ILE A 167 -2.48 22.66 34.34
CA ILE A 167 -2.35 23.46 35.56
C ILE A 167 -2.02 24.90 35.16
N THR A 168 -3.04 25.76 35.23
CA THR A 168 -2.97 27.18 34.85
C THR A 168 -2.60 28.05 36.04
N HIS A 169 -3.04 27.72 37.26
CA HIS A 169 -2.62 28.40 38.47
C HIS A 169 -2.42 27.45 39.66
N CYS A 170 -1.29 27.64 40.35
CA CYS A 170 -0.96 26.97 41.60
C CYS A 170 -1.20 27.90 42.79
N LYS A 171 -1.94 27.44 43.80
CA LYS A 171 -2.25 28.17 45.05
C LYS A 171 -1.40 27.63 46.20
N GLY A 172 -0.81 28.51 47.00
CA GLY A 172 -0.06 28.10 48.19
C GLY A 172 -0.90 27.26 49.15
N LYS A 173 -0.36 26.15 49.66
CA LYS A 173 -0.98 25.28 50.67
C LYS A 173 -0.99 25.90 52.06
N ASP A 174 -0.22 26.96 52.28
CA ASP A 174 0.00 27.56 53.59
C ASP A 174 0.12 29.08 53.48
N LEU A 175 -0.59 29.81 54.35
CA LEU A 175 -0.64 31.28 54.43
C LEU A 175 0.68 31.91 54.97
N THR A 176 1.73 31.10 55.14
CA THR A 176 3.01 31.47 55.74
C THR A 176 4.16 31.59 54.75
N VAL A 177 3.96 31.21 53.48
CA VAL A 177 4.94 31.50 52.43
C VAL A 177 4.76 32.97 52.02
N PRO A 178 5.73 33.87 52.29
CA PRO A 178 5.58 35.25 51.87
C PRO A 178 5.45 35.29 50.36
N LEU A 179 4.43 36.00 49.85
CA LEU A 179 4.38 36.46 48.48
C LEU A 179 5.71 37.15 48.19
N ARG A 180 6.63 36.46 47.52
CA ARG A 180 7.86 37.09 47.04
C ARG A 180 7.41 38.05 45.95
N GLN A 181 7.26 39.32 46.33
CA GLN A 181 7.02 40.42 45.41
C GLN A 181 8.13 40.40 44.37
N SER A 182 7.74 40.19 43.11
CA SER A 182 8.58 40.41 41.95
C SER A 182 8.95 41.89 41.92
N HIS A 183 10.23 42.18 42.03
CA HIS A 183 10.82 43.50 41.83
C HIS A 183 11.59 43.52 40.50
#